data_AF-A0A1P8BBK1-F1
#
_entry.id   AF-A0A1P8BBK1-F1
#
_cell.length_a   1.000
_cell.length_b   1.000
_cell.length_c   1.000
_cell.angle_alpha   90.00
_cell.angle_beta   90.00
_cell.angle_gamma   90.00
#
_symmetry.space_group_name_H-M   'P 1'
#
loop_
_entity.id
_entity.type
_entity.pdbx_description
1 polymer ?
#
loop_
_entity_poly.entity_id
_entity_poly.type
_entity_poly.pdbx_seq_one_letter_code
_entity_poly.pdbx_strand_id
1 'polypeptide(L)'
;MEYVSGGQLSDRLGRQKMKESDARKLFQQLIDAVDYCHNRGVYHRDLKPQNLLLDSKGNLKVSDFGLSAVPKSGDMLSTACGSPCYIAPELIMNKGYSGAAVDVWSCGVILFELLAGYPPFDDHTLPVLYKKILRADYTFPPGFTGEQKRLIFNILDPNPLSRITLAEIIIKDSWFKIGYTPVYHQLSDSIKDNVAEINAATASSNFINAFQIIAMSSDLDLSGLFEENDDKRYKTRIGSKNTAQETIKKIEAAATYVSLSVERIKHFKVKIQPKEIRSRSSYDLLSAEVIEVTPTNCVIEISKSAGELRLYMEFCQSLSSLLTAEVS
;
A
#
# COMPACT_ATOMS: atom_id res chain seq x y z
N MET A 1 -8.98 8.27 -11.89
CA MET A 1 -7.68 8.93 -11.61
C MET A 1 -7.80 10.40 -11.97
N GLU A 2 -7.32 11.29 -11.11
CA GLU A 2 -7.22 12.73 -11.41
C GLU A 2 -6.22 12.95 -12.55
N TYR A 3 -6.56 13.75 -13.55
CA TYR A 3 -5.61 14.14 -14.59
C TYR A 3 -4.67 15.21 -14.02
N VAL A 4 -3.36 14.94 -14.03
CA VAL A 4 -2.33 15.86 -13.53
C VAL A 4 -1.58 16.46 -14.71
N SER A 5 -1.75 17.77 -14.94
CA SER A 5 -1.33 18.44 -16.18
C SER A 5 0.14 18.85 -16.24
N GLY A 6 0.91 18.78 -15.14
CA GLY A 6 2.27 19.32 -15.06
C GLY A 6 3.41 18.32 -15.32
N GLY A 7 3.08 17.09 -15.73
CA GLY A 7 4.05 16.07 -16.15
C GLY A 7 4.73 15.33 -15.00
N GLN A 8 5.71 14.49 -15.34
CA GLN A 8 6.48 13.70 -14.37
C GLN A 8 7.61 14.54 -13.76
N LEU A 9 7.99 14.24 -12.52
CA LEU A 9 9.12 14.88 -11.85
C LEU A 9 10.44 14.57 -12.57
N SER A 10 10.57 13.38 -13.17
CA SER A 10 11.72 12.99 -14.01
C SER A 10 11.97 13.99 -15.16
N ASP A 11 10.93 14.56 -15.75
CA ASP A 11 11.04 15.53 -16.84
C ASP A 11 11.71 16.85 -16.39
N ARG A 12 11.67 17.13 -15.07
CA ARG A 12 12.32 18.30 -14.48
C ARG A 12 13.74 18.03 -13.99
N LEU A 13 14.04 16.81 -13.53
CA LEU A 13 15.33 16.45 -12.94
C LEU A 13 16.49 16.38 -13.95
N GLY A 14 16.21 16.08 -15.22
CA GLY A 14 17.23 15.98 -16.27
C GLY A 14 17.81 17.31 -16.81
N ARG A 15 17.40 18.47 -16.27
CA ARG A 15 17.80 19.79 -16.83
C ARG A 15 18.72 20.62 -15.94
N GLN A 16 18.71 20.43 -14.61
CA GLN A 16 19.59 21.08 -13.62
C GLN A 16 19.18 20.68 -12.19
N LYS A 17 20.12 20.78 -11.23
CA LYS A 17 19.79 20.65 -9.79
C LYS A 17 18.76 21.71 -9.37
N MET A 18 17.85 21.33 -8.48
CA MET A 18 16.78 22.22 -8.02
C MET A 18 17.28 23.16 -6.92
N LYS A 19 16.64 24.33 -6.78
CA LYS A 19 16.86 25.20 -5.62
C LYS A 19 16.45 24.46 -4.35
N GLU A 20 17.24 24.64 -3.30
CA GLU A 20 17.01 23.99 -2.01
C GLU A 20 15.60 24.21 -1.45
N SER A 21 15.05 25.42 -1.57
CA SER A 21 13.69 25.73 -1.13
C SER A 21 12.63 24.89 -1.84
N ASP A 22 12.81 24.65 -3.13
CA ASP A 22 11.84 23.97 -3.97
C ASP A 22 11.99 22.45 -3.80
N ALA A 23 13.23 21.95 -3.73
CA ALA A 23 13.53 20.56 -3.39
C ALA A 23 12.96 20.18 -2.02
N ARG A 24 13.10 21.05 -1.02
CA ARG A 24 12.52 20.85 0.31
C ARG A 24 11.00 20.77 0.27
N LYS A 25 10.33 21.68 -0.44
CA LYS A 25 8.86 21.66 -0.55
C LYS A 25 8.35 20.37 -1.20
N LEU A 26 8.99 19.93 -2.29
CA LEU A 26 8.64 18.66 -2.93
C LEU A 26 8.91 17.48 -2.01
N PHE A 27 10.03 17.47 -1.29
CA PHE A 27 10.35 16.41 -0.33
C PHE A 27 9.37 16.38 0.84
N GLN A 28 8.94 17.53 1.37
CA GLN A 28 7.88 17.62 2.39
C GLN A 28 6.57 17.01 1.89
N GLN A 29 6.14 17.35 0.66
CA GLN A 29 4.94 16.77 0.06
C GLN A 29 5.06 15.26 -0.18
N LEU A 30 6.25 14.78 -0.59
CA LEU A 30 6.53 13.36 -0.74
C LEU A 30 6.41 12.64 0.61
N ILE A 31 7.05 13.15 1.65
CA ILE A 31 7.01 12.56 2.99
C ILE A 31 5.59 12.55 3.55
N ASP A 32 4.81 13.62 3.38
CA ASP A 32 3.41 13.67 3.79
C ASP A 32 2.56 12.63 3.05
N ALA A 33 2.74 12.48 1.74
CA ALA A 33 2.00 11.52 0.94
C ALA A 33 2.34 10.07 1.32
N VAL A 34 3.63 9.77 1.55
CA VAL A 34 4.08 8.43 1.92
C VAL A 34 3.66 8.10 3.36
N ASP A 35 3.79 9.04 4.30
CA ASP A 35 3.32 8.88 5.68
C ASP A 35 1.81 8.60 5.74
N TYR A 36 1.02 9.33 4.93
CA TYR A 36 -0.42 9.08 4.79
C TYR A 36 -0.74 7.65 4.38
N CYS A 37 0.03 7.09 3.45
CA CYS A 37 -0.14 5.71 2.98
C CYS A 37 0.33 4.69 4.03
N HIS A 38 1.50 4.93 4.65
CA HIS A 38 2.07 4.04 5.66
C HIS A 38 1.18 3.91 6.89
N ASN A 39 0.55 5.00 7.33
CA ASN A 39 -0.43 5.01 8.42
C ASN A 39 -1.70 4.18 8.10
N ARG A 40 -1.88 3.81 6.84
CA ARG A 40 -2.97 2.95 6.34
C ARG A 40 -2.51 1.57 5.91
N GLY A 41 -1.26 1.20 6.25
CA GLY A 41 -0.68 -0.10 5.91
C GLY A 41 -0.36 -0.26 4.42
N VAL A 42 -0.43 0.81 3.63
CA VAL A 42 -0.11 0.80 2.20
C VAL A 42 1.32 1.28 1.99
N TYR A 43 2.12 0.48 1.28
CA TYR A 43 3.51 0.76 0.95
C TYR A 43 3.66 0.79 -0.57
N HIS A 44 4.36 1.78 -1.09
CA HIS A 44 4.43 1.99 -2.54
C HIS A 44 5.41 1.00 -3.21
N ARG A 45 6.59 0.77 -2.61
CA ARG A 45 7.65 -0.17 -3.03
C ARG A 45 8.31 0.11 -4.39
N ASP A 46 7.94 1.17 -5.08
CA ASP A 46 8.46 1.57 -6.40
C ASP A 46 8.47 3.10 -6.53
N LEU A 47 8.85 3.80 -5.45
CA LEU A 47 8.97 5.26 -5.48
C LEU A 47 10.17 5.65 -6.34
N LYS A 48 9.91 6.42 -7.39
CA LYS A 48 10.90 6.97 -8.33
C LYS A 48 10.33 8.22 -8.99
N PRO A 49 11.15 9.12 -9.54
CA PRO A 49 10.67 10.36 -10.15
C PRO A 49 9.64 10.18 -11.28
N GLN A 50 9.62 9.03 -11.96
CA GLN A 50 8.62 8.70 -12.98
C GLN A 50 7.21 8.51 -12.40
N ASN A 51 7.12 8.05 -11.15
CA ASN A 51 5.87 7.81 -10.40
C ASN A 51 5.47 9.04 -9.54
N LEU A 52 6.15 10.17 -9.73
CA LEU A 52 5.85 11.43 -9.05
C LEU A 52 5.42 12.46 -10.09
N LEU A 53 4.17 12.90 -10.01
CA LEU A 53 3.59 13.87 -10.91
C LEU A 53 3.55 15.25 -10.26
N LEU A 54 3.59 16.30 -11.08
CA LEU A 54 3.43 17.68 -10.63
C LEU A 54 2.16 18.27 -11.20
N ASP A 55 1.33 18.91 -10.37
CA ASP A 55 0.17 19.66 -10.86
C ASP A 55 0.58 21.01 -11.50
N SER A 56 -0.39 21.76 -12.03
CA SER A 56 -0.15 23.08 -12.64
C SER A 56 0.40 24.13 -11.67
N LYS A 57 0.29 23.89 -10.36
CA LYS A 57 0.81 24.75 -9.29
C LYS A 57 2.17 24.26 -8.77
N GLY A 58 2.66 23.13 -9.27
CA GLY A 58 3.92 22.52 -8.87
C GLY A 58 3.83 21.67 -7.60
N ASN A 59 2.63 21.25 -7.19
CA ASN A 59 2.47 20.31 -6.07
C ASN A 59 2.68 18.88 -6.53
N LEU A 60 3.34 18.09 -5.69
CA LEU A 60 3.63 16.69 -5.90
C LEU A 60 2.38 15.82 -5.67
N LYS A 61 2.17 14.88 -6.58
CA LYS A 61 1.17 13.82 -6.53
C LYS A 61 1.88 12.49 -6.76
N VAL A 62 1.71 11.53 -5.85
CA VAL A 62 2.25 10.18 -6.00
C VAL A 62 1.30 9.37 -6.89
N SER A 63 1.82 8.70 -7.92
CA SER A 63 1.07 7.84 -8.83
C SER A 63 1.56 6.39 -8.78
N ASP A 64 0.85 5.47 -9.44
CA ASP A 64 1.33 4.10 -9.71
C ASP A 64 1.69 3.29 -8.45
N PHE A 65 0.81 3.34 -7.45
CA PHE A 65 0.91 2.49 -6.26
C PHE A 65 0.95 1.00 -6.67
N GLY A 66 2.09 0.36 -6.41
CA GLY A 66 2.27 -1.07 -6.18
C GLY A 66 1.96 -2.07 -7.30
N LEU A 67 1.49 -1.68 -8.50
CA LEU A 67 1.20 -2.63 -9.60
C LEU A 67 2.42 -3.44 -10.08
N SER A 68 3.62 -3.08 -9.61
CA SER A 68 4.93 -3.66 -9.97
C SER A 68 5.58 -4.50 -8.86
N ALA A 69 4.95 -4.67 -7.69
CA ALA A 69 5.61 -5.17 -6.49
C ALA A 69 5.81 -6.71 -6.39
N VAL A 70 5.48 -7.49 -7.43
CA VAL A 70 5.73 -8.94 -7.43
C VAL A 70 6.80 -9.29 -8.47
N PRO A 71 8.09 -9.34 -8.08
CA PRO A 71 9.05 -10.16 -8.82
C PRO A 71 8.60 -11.61 -8.64
N LYS A 72 8.06 -12.21 -9.70
CA LYS A 72 7.77 -13.65 -9.70
C LYS A 72 9.07 -14.42 -9.46
N SER A 73 9.01 -15.39 -8.56
CA SER A 73 10.09 -16.33 -8.31
C SER A 73 10.56 -16.97 -9.62
N GLY A 74 11.75 -16.61 -10.10
CA GLY A 74 12.33 -17.20 -11.30
C GLY A 74 12.21 -16.40 -12.60
N ASP A 75 11.56 -15.22 -12.59
CA ASP A 75 11.72 -14.28 -13.72
C ASP A 75 13.09 -13.60 -13.59
N MET A 76 14.05 -14.18 -14.30
CA MET A 76 15.32 -13.56 -14.64
C MET A 76 15.08 -12.13 -15.13
N LEU A 77 15.30 -11.13 -14.25
CA LEU A 77 15.83 -9.77 -14.45
C LEU A 77 15.75 -9.16 -15.88
N SER A 78 14.66 -9.37 -16.62
CA SER A 78 14.59 -9.10 -18.07
C SER A 78 13.40 -8.26 -18.49
N THR A 79 12.81 -7.50 -17.57
CA THR A 79 11.98 -6.35 -17.95
C THR A 79 12.67 -5.07 -17.51
N ALA A 80 13.63 -4.66 -18.34
CA ALA A 80 14.24 -3.34 -18.30
C ALA A 80 13.15 -2.28 -18.58
N CYS A 81 12.55 -1.73 -17.53
CA CYS A 81 11.65 -0.57 -17.62
C CYS A 81 11.79 0.40 -16.44
N GLY A 82 12.77 0.24 -15.55
CA GLY A 82 13.01 1.17 -14.43
C GLY A 82 14.49 1.35 -14.12
N SER A 83 14.86 2.52 -13.61
CA SER A 83 16.22 2.80 -13.12
C SER A 83 16.43 2.11 -11.76
N PRO A 84 17.31 1.10 -11.65
CA PRO A 84 17.51 0.33 -10.42
C PRO A 84 18.16 1.10 -9.26
N CYS A 85 18.49 2.39 -9.46
CA CYS A 85 19.15 3.23 -8.47
C CYS A 85 18.27 3.62 -7.27
N TYR A 86 16.94 3.49 -7.37
CA TYR A 86 15.99 3.78 -6.27
C TYR A 86 15.70 2.55 -5.38
N ILE A 87 16.21 1.38 -5.74
CA ILE A 87 15.94 0.11 -5.05
C ILE A 87 16.73 0.06 -3.74
N ALA A 88 16.05 -0.31 -2.65
CA ALA A 88 16.67 -0.49 -1.34
C ALA A 88 17.56 -1.75 -1.29
N PRO A 89 18.66 -1.74 -0.50
CA PRO A 89 19.59 -2.86 -0.39
C PRO A 89 18.93 -4.21 -0.06
N GLU A 90 17.94 -4.20 0.83
CA GLU A 90 17.23 -5.41 1.27
C GLU A 90 16.41 -6.08 0.16
N LEU A 91 15.93 -5.32 -0.85
CA LEU A 91 15.25 -5.88 -2.01
C LEU A 91 16.21 -6.66 -2.92
N ILE A 92 17.46 -6.20 -3.03
CA ILE A 92 18.52 -6.90 -3.78
C ILE A 92 18.88 -8.21 -3.09
N MET A 93 18.88 -8.23 -1.76
CA MET A 93 19.21 -9.42 -0.97
C MET A 93 18.09 -10.47 -0.92
N ASN A 94 16.89 -10.17 -1.44
CA ASN A 94 15.71 -11.03 -1.42
C ASN A 94 15.39 -11.63 -0.04
N LYS A 95 15.61 -10.84 1.03
CA LYS A 95 15.21 -11.19 2.39
C LYS A 95 13.87 -10.53 2.67
N GLY A 96 13.05 -11.12 3.55
CA GLY A 96 11.82 -10.48 4.00
C GLY A 96 12.11 -9.03 4.42
N TYR A 97 11.36 -8.07 3.86
CA TYR A 97 11.64 -6.65 3.95
C TYR A 97 10.46 -5.88 4.55
N SER A 98 10.75 -4.74 5.17
CA SER A 98 9.73 -3.78 5.60
C SER A 98 9.44 -2.83 4.43
N GLY A 99 8.20 -2.85 3.92
CA GLY A 99 7.78 -1.91 2.87
C GLY A 99 7.99 -0.45 3.25
N ALA A 100 7.82 -0.12 4.53
CA ALA A 100 8.08 1.22 5.05
C ALA A 100 9.56 1.63 4.90
N ALA A 101 10.48 0.74 5.27
CA ALA A 101 11.91 1.03 5.19
C ALA A 101 12.37 1.17 3.73
N VAL A 102 11.81 0.37 2.82
CA VAL A 102 12.06 0.44 1.37
C VAL A 102 11.65 1.81 0.82
N ASP A 103 10.42 2.27 1.12
CA ASP A 103 9.92 3.56 0.65
C ASP A 103 10.77 4.72 1.17
N VAL A 104 11.22 4.66 2.43
CA VAL A 104 12.11 5.66 3.02
C VAL A 104 13.43 5.74 2.25
N TRP A 105 14.05 4.61 1.90
CA TRP A 105 15.27 4.60 1.10
C TRP A 105 15.05 5.31 -0.24
N SER A 106 14.00 4.96 -0.96
CA SER A 106 13.67 5.57 -2.24
C SER A 106 13.43 7.08 -2.12
N CYS A 107 12.77 7.54 -1.05
CA CYS A 107 12.63 8.97 -0.74
C CYS A 107 14.00 9.67 -0.60
N GLY A 108 14.99 9.01 0.02
CA GLY A 108 16.35 9.53 0.13
C GLY A 108 17.08 9.66 -1.19
N VAL A 109 16.93 8.67 -2.07
CA VAL A 109 17.50 8.70 -3.43
C VAL A 109 16.89 9.87 -4.22
N ILE A 110 15.57 10.06 -4.13
CA ILE A 110 14.86 11.19 -4.77
C ILE A 110 15.33 12.54 -4.20
N LEU A 111 15.48 12.67 -2.87
CA LEU A 111 15.98 13.91 -2.25
C LEU A 111 17.39 14.25 -2.71
N PHE A 112 18.28 13.26 -2.77
CA PHE A 112 19.62 13.46 -3.28
C PHE A 112 19.57 13.95 -4.73
N GLU A 113 18.78 13.31 -5.58
CA GLU A 113 18.65 13.68 -6.99
C GLU A 113 18.07 15.09 -7.19
N LEU A 114 17.09 15.49 -6.39
CA LEU A 114 16.56 16.86 -6.39
C LEU A 114 17.65 17.91 -6.12
N LEU A 115 18.55 17.62 -5.18
CA LEU A 115 19.62 18.54 -4.74
C LEU A 115 20.90 18.46 -5.59
N ALA A 116 21.22 17.29 -6.14
CA ALA A 116 22.43 17.04 -6.91
C ALA A 116 22.22 17.16 -8.43
N GLY A 117 20.99 16.90 -8.92
CA GLY A 117 20.65 16.79 -10.34
C GLY A 117 20.97 15.42 -10.95
N TYR A 118 21.40 14.45 -10.15
CA TYR A 118 21.69 13.07 -10.55
C TYR A 118 21.52 12.12 -9.35
N PRO A 119 21.22 10.83 -9.55
CA PRO A 119 21.02 9.90 -8.44
C PRO A 119 22.35 9.60 -7.70
N PRO A 120 22.30 9.28 -6.39
CA PRO A 120 23.50 8.97 -5.60
C PRO A 120 24.23 7.71 -6.07
N PHE A 121 23.50 6.77 -6.67
CA PHE A 121 24.03 5.51 -7.18
C PHE A 121 23.80 5.42 -8.68
N ASP A 122 24.87 5.33 -9.45
CA ASP A 122 24.82 5.09 -10.88
C ASP A 122 26.06 4.29 -11.32
N ASP A 123 25.89 3.41 -12.30
CA ASP A 123 26.97 2.66 -12.93
C ASP A 123 26.51 2.00 -14.25
N HIS A 124 27.46 1.79 -15.18
CA HIS A 124 27.18 1.12 -16.46
C HIS A 124 26.87 -0.37 -16.32
N THR A 125 27.21 -0.97 -15.17
CA THR A 125 26.95 -2.39 -14.93
C THR A 125 26.12 -2.59 -13.66
N LEU A 126 25.04 -3.38 -13.77
CA LEU A 126 24.16 -3.70 -12.65
C LEU A 126 24.91 -4.29 -11.43
N PRO A 127 25.89 -5.19 -11.58
CA PRO A 127 26.62 -5.72 -10.43
C PRO A 127 27.40 -4.65 -9.65
N VAL A 128 27.98 -3.66 -10.34
CA VAL A 128 28.71 -2.57 -9.68
C VAL A 128 27.74 -1.59 -9.03
N LEU A 129 26.65 -1.25 -9.73
CA LEU A 129 25.57 -0.45 -9.15
C LEU A 129 25.01 -1.07 -7.87
N TYR A 130 24.68 -2.36 -7.89
CA TYR A 130 24.20 -3.08 -6.70
C TYR A 130 25.25 -3.07 -5.59
N LYS A 131 26.53 -3.24 -5.91
CA LYS A 131 27.60 -3.13 -4.89
C LYS A 131 27.66 -1.74 -4.25
N LYS A 132 27.44 -0.67 -5.02
CA LYS A 132 27.34 0.70 -4.48
C LYS A 132 26.12 0.86 -3.57
N ILE A 133 24.95 0.42 -4.02
CA ILE A 133 23.69 0.45 -3.25
C ILE A 133 23.85 -0.31 -1.92
N LEU A 134 24.32 -1.56 -1.97
CA LEU A 134 24.50 -2.43 -0.80
C LEU A 134 25.46 -1.84 0.25
N ARG A 135 26.35 -0.94 -0.14
CA ARG A 135 27.33 -0.29 0.73
C ARG A 135 26.99 1.16 1.06
N ALA A 136 25.90 1.70 0.51
CA ALA A 136 25.63 3.14 0.49
C ALA A 136 26.86 3.95 0.04
N ASP A 137 27.54 3.49 -1.02
CA ASP A 137 28.73 4.12 -1.57
C ASP A 137 28.35 5.26 -2.53
N TYR A 138 28.26 6.48 -2.00
CA TYR A 138 27.98 7.70 -2.74
C TYR A 138 28.79 8.89 -2.17
N THR A 139 28.92 9.95 -2.96
CA THR A 139 29.60 11.18 -2.52
C THR A 139 28.71 12.40 -2.74
N PHE A 140 28.79 13.37 -1.83
CA PHE A 140 28.04 14.61 -1.96
C PHE A 140 28.80 15.59 -2.87
N PRO A 141 28.16 16.16 -3.91
CA PRO A 141 28.78 17.21 -4.70
C PRO A 141 28.93 18.51 -3.87
N PRO A 142 29.75 19.46 -4.35
CA PRO A 142 29.89 20.76 -3.70
C PRO A 142 28.54 21.49 -3.57
N GLY A 143 28.33 22.13 -2.41
CA GLY A 143 27.13 22.93 -2.12
C GLY A 143 26.12 22.26 -1.19
N PHE A 144 26.30 20.99 -0.83
CA PHE A 144 25.46 20.36 0.19
C PHE A 144 25.78 20.88 1.60
N THR A 145 24.76 21.31 2.32
CA THR A 145 24.87 21.78 3.71
C THR A 145 25.06 20.60 4.66
N GLY A 146 25.58 20.86 5.86
CA GLY A 146 25.75 19.82 6.88
C GLY A 146 24.42 19.15 7.28
N GLU A 147 23.32 19.91 7.27
CA GLU A 147 22.00 19.38 7.59
C GLU A 147 21.44 18.47 6.50
N GLN A 148 21.58 18.86 5.23
CA GLN A 148 21.20 18.01 4.09
C GLN A 148 21.96 16.69 4.10
N LYS A 149 23.28 16.74 4.32
CA LYS A 149 24.13 15.55 4.39
C LYS A 149 23.69 14.62 5.51
N ARG A 150 23.41 15.16 6.69
CA ARG A 150 22.96 14.37 7.85
C ARG A 150 21.61 13.70 7.59
N LEU A 151 20.64 14.41 7.04
CA LEU A 151 19.33 13.84 6.69
C LEU A 151 19.48 12.70 5.68
N ILE A 152 20.19 12.94 4.56
CA ILE A 152 20.41 11.92 3.53
C ILE A 152 21.19 10.73 4.07
N PHE A 153 22.20 10.96 4.90
CA PHE A 153 22.98 9.89 5.54
C PHE A 153 22.10 8.99 6.42
N ASN A 154 21.19 9.57 7.20
CA ASN A 154 20.27 8.81 8.05
C ASN A 154 19.20 8.05 7.24
N ILE A 155 18.80 8.56 6.07
CA ILE A 155 17.84 7.90 5.17
C ILE A 155 18.50 6.78 4.37
N LEU A 156 19.69 7.01 3.84
CA LEU A 156 20.44 6.06 3.02
C LEU A 156 21.32 5.13 3.87
N ASP A 157 20.83 4.71 5.04
CA ASP A 157 21.43 3.65 5.86
C ASP A 157 21.13 2.27 5.23
N PRO A 158 22.14 1.48 4.83
CA PRO A 158 21.93 0.14 4.28
C PRO A 158 21.20 -0.81 5.23
N ASN A 159 21.29 -0.59 6.55
CA ASN A 159 20.60 -1.42 7.52
C ASN A 159 19.18 -0.88 7.77
N PRO A 160 18.12 -1.59 7.33
CA PRO A 160 16.75 -1.11 7.48
C PRO A 160 16.28 -0.98 8.94
N LEU A 161 16.98 -1.60 9.90
CA LEU A 161 16.63 -1.51 11.33
C LEU A 161 17.14 -0.22 12.00
N SER A 162 18.23 0.36 11.50
CA SER A 162 18.79 1.62 12.01
C SER A 162 18.47 2.81 11.12
N ARG A 163 17.94 2.57 9.91
CA ARG A 163 17.44 3.59 8.98
C ARG A 163 16.37 4.45 9.67
N ILE A 164 16.49 5.77 9.52
CA ILE A 164 15.55 6.73 10.09
C ILE A 164 14.12 6.47 9.59
N THR A 165 13.12 6.67 10.44
CA THR A 165 11.70 6.54 10.05
C THR A 165 11.10 7.86 9.57
N LEU A 166 9.97 7.82 8.83
CA LEU A 166 9.25 9.05 8.42
C LEU A 166 8.86 9.91 9.62
N ALA A 167 8.36 9.29 10.70
CA ALA A 167 8.02 9.98 11.94
C ALA A 167 9.23 10.72 12.53
N GLU A 168 10.42 10.12 12.49
CA GLU A 168 11.65 10.76 12.96
C GLU A 168 12.11 11.90 12.06
N ILE A 169 11.96 11.78 10.73
CA ILE A 169 12.23 12.87 9.79
C ILE A 169 11.33 14.08 10.14
N ILE A 170 10.02 13.86 10.28
CA ILE A 170 9.02 14.90 10.54
C ILE A 170 9.27 15.58 11.91
N ILE A 171 9.56 14.80 12.95
CA ILE A 171 9.69 15.31 14.31
C ILE A 171 11.05 15.94 14.57
N LYS A 172 12.13 15.28 14.13
CA LYS A 172 13.51 15.54 14.60
C LYS A 172 14.37 16.32 13.61
N ASP A 173 14.15 16.21 12.30
CA ASP A 173 15.10 16.80 11.34
C ASP A 173 14.90 18.31 11.14
N SER A 174 15.98 19.08 11.37
CA SER A 174 15.96 20.54 11.28
C SER A 174 15.78 21.04 9.85
N TRP A 175 16.40 20.38 8.87
CA TRP A 175 16.33 20.80 7.47
C TRP A 175 14.92 20.59 6.90
N PHE A 176 14.30 19.46 7.22
CA PHE A 176 12.93 19.13 6.84
C PHE A 176 11.93 20.14 7.39
N LYS A 177 12.07 20.57 8.65
CA LYS A 177 11.08 21.41 9.34
C LYS A 177 11.05 22.87 8.90
N ILE A 178 12.02 23.34 8.12
CA ILE A 178 12.06 24.73 7.62
C ILE A 178 10.84 24.99 6.73
N GLY A 179 9.93 25.86 7.21
CA GLY A 179 8.70 26.23 6.49
C GLY A 179 7.69 25.09 6.32
N TYR A 180 7.84 23.99 7.06
CA TYR A 180 6.96 22.82 6.96
C TYR A 180 5.60 23.11 7.61
N THR A 181 4.52 22.83 6.87
CA THR A 181 3.14 22.87 7.37
C THR A 181 2.47 21.55 7.01
N PRO A 182 2.11 20.69 7.99
CA PRO A 182 1.53 19.37 7.70
C PRO A 182 0.21 19.47 6.92
N VAL A 183 0.08 18.71 5.83
CA VAL A 183 -1.12 18.74 4.97
C VAL A 183 -2.39 18.25 5.68
N TYR A 184 -2.27 17.44 6.74
CA TYR A 184 -3.39 16.89 7.51
C TYR A 184 -4.36 17.95 8.08
N HIS A 185 -3.94 19.21 8.22
CA HIS A 185 -4.83 20.26 8.75
C HIS A 185 -5.75 20.88 7.68
N GLN A 186 -5.53 20.63 6.39
CA GLN A 186 -6.35 21.18 5.30
C GLN A 186 -7.31 20.15 4.67
N LEU A 187 -7.04 18.85 4.84
CA LEU A 187 -7.83 17.78 4.22
C LEU A 187 -9.12 17.45 5.00
N SER A 188 -9.24 17.81 6.29
CA SER A 188 -10.42 17.48 7.11
C SER A 188 -11.72 18.11 6.60
N ASP A 189 -11.61 19.21 5.85
CA ASP A 189 -12.76 20.02 5.47
C ASP A 189 -13.16 19.80 4.01
N SER A 190 -12.25 19.35 3.13
CA SER A 190 -12.51 19.16 1.69
C SER A 190 -12.75 17.69 1.28
N ILE A 191 -12.30 16.72 2.09
CA ILE A 191 -12.50 15.28 1.80
C ILE A 191 -13.92 14.84 2.16
N LYS A 192 -14.54 15.41 3.21
CA LYS A 192 -15.87 15.00 3.67
C LYS A 192 -16.96 15.14 2.61
N ASP A 193 -16.87 16.18 1.78
CA ASP A 193 -17.88 16.46 0.76
C ASP A 193 -17.74 15.57 -0.48
N ASN A 194 -16.51 15.23 -0.89
CA ASN A 194 -16.25 14.41 -2.08
C ASN A 194 -16.36 12.89 -1.82
N VAL A 195 -16.01 12.43 -0.61
CA VAL A 195 -16.09 11.01 -0.25
C VAL A 195 -17.55 10.57 -0.05
N ALA A 196 -18.41 11.48 0.45
CA ALA A 196 -19.85 11.21 0.57
C ALA A 196 -20.53 10.99 -0.80
N GLU A 197 -20.19 11.77 -1.82
CA GLU A 197 -20.71 11.58 -3.19
C GLU A 197 -20.18 10.31 -3.86
N ILE A 198 -18.90 9.98 -3.69
CA ILE A 198 -18.31 8.75 -4.25
C ILE A 198 -18.88 7.51 -3.56
N ASN A 199 -19.05 7.54 -2.23
CA ASN A 199 -19.63 6.44 -1.47
C ASN A 199 -21.13 6.25 -1.77
N ALA A 200 -21.87 7.33 -2.03
CA ALA A 200 -23.26 7.24 -2.47
C ALA A 200 -23.38 6.61 -3.87
N ALA A 201 -22.42 6.89 -4.77
CA ALA A 201 -22.37 6.29 -6.10
C ALA A 201 -21.94 4.81 -6.07
N THR A 202 -20.95 4.44 -5.25
CA THR A 202 -20.47 3.04 -5.11
C THR A 202 -21.40 2.15 -4.28
N ALA A 203 -22.15 2.69 -3.31
CA ALA A 203 -23.15 1.93 -2.56
C ALA A 203 -24.36 1.49 -3.40
N SER A 204 -24.55 2.06 -4.60
CA SER A 204 -25.67 1.75 -5.49
C SER A 204 -25.39 0.63 -6.51
N SER A 205 -24.14 0.17 -6.62
CA SER A 205 -23.73 -0.86 -7.58
C SER A 205 -23.39 -2.17 -6.88
N ASN A 206 -24.19 -3.21 -7.09
CA ASN A 206 -23.90 -4.59 -6.67
C ASN A 206 -22.71 -5.22 -7.42
N PHE A 207 -22.02 -4.48 -8.29
CA PHE A 207 -20.89 -4.94 -9.10
C PHE A 207 -19.60 -4.28 -8.64
N ILE A 208 -18.62 -5.11 -8.29
CA ILE A 208 -17.22 -4.71 -8.09
C ILE A 208 -16.56 -4.54 -9.47
N ASN A 209 -15.96 -3.37 -9.72
CA ASN A 209 -15.23 -3.11 -10.95
C ASN A 209 -13.81 -3.69 -10.92
N ALA A 210 -13.18 -3.85 -12.09
CA ALA A 210 -11.84 -4.45 -12.19
C ALA A 210 -10.76 -3.72 -11.36
N PHE A 211 -10.86 -2.40 -11.20
CA PHE A 211 -9.94 -1.63 -10.36
C PHE A 211 -10.12 -1.95 -8.87
N GLN A 212 -11.37 -2.13 -8.43
CA GLN A 212 -11.68 -2.58 -7.07
C GLN A 212 -11.12 -3.98 -6.84
N ILE A 213 -11.28 -4.93 -7.78
CA ILE A 213 -10.69 -6.28 -7.66
C ILE A 213 -9.16 -6.20 -7.52
N ILE A 214 -8.50 -5.40 -8.36
CA ILE A 214 -7.04 -5.25 -8.37
C ILE A 214 -6.55 -4.62 -7.06
N ALA A 215 -7.20 -3.55 -6.60
CA ALA A 215 -6.92 -2.88 -5.33
C ALA A 215 -7.22 -3.73 -4.08
N MET A 216 -7.91 -4.86 -4.24
CA MET A 216 -8.29 -5.80 -3.18
C MET A 216 -7.49 -7.12 -3.23
N SER A 217 -6.51 -7.24 -4.12
CA SER A 217 -5.66 -8.44 -4.23
C SER A 217 -4.59 -8.47 -3.12
N SER A 218 -4.20 -9.66 -2.64
CA SER A 218 -3.19 -9.80 -1.57
C SER A 218 -1.83 -9.18 -1.90
N ASP A 219 -1.52 -9.08 -3.19
CA ASP A 219 -0.27 -8.52 -3.70
C ASP A 219 -0.34 -7.00 -3.89
N LEU A 220 -1.54 -6.42 -3.89
CA LEU A 220 -1.84 -5.00 -4.06
C LEU A 220 -2.98 -4.58 -3.14
N ASP A 221 -2.86 -4.89 -1.85
CA ASP A 221 -3.91 -4.57 -0.88
C ASP A 221 -3.88 -3.07 -0.57
N LEU A 222 -4.71 -2.32 -1.31
CA LEU A 222 -4.95 -0.90 -1.10
C LEU A 222 -6.18 -0.67 -0.20
N SER A 223 -6.76 -1.72 0.41
CA SER A 223 -8.00 -1.58 1.18
C SER A 223 -7.86 -0.61 2.36
N GLY A 224 -6.68 -0.53 2.97
CA GLY A 224 -6.38 0.46 4.01
C GLY A 224 -6.49 1.92 3.56
N LEU A 225 -6.39 2.22 2.25
CA LEU A 225 -6.62 3.58 1.72
C LEU A 225 -8.11 3.98 1.74
N PHE A 226 -9.03 3.01 1.72
CA PHE A 226 -10.46 3.23 1.58
C PHE A 226 -11.27 2.86 2.83
N GLU A 227 -10.64 2.23 3.82
CA GLU A 227 -11.28 1.89 5.09
C GLU A 227 -11.14 3.06 6.08
N GLU A 228 -12.26 3.74 6.37
CA GLU A 228 -12.33 4.66 7.50
C GLU A 228 -12.10 3.90 8.81
N ASN A 229 -11.48 4.59 9.78
CA ASN A 229 -11.15 4.12 11.12
C ASN A 229 -12.36 3.59 11.91
N ASP A 230 -12.83 2.39 11.58
CA ASP A 230 -13.89 1.69 12.33
C ASP A 230 -13.33 0.34 12.83
N ASP A 231 -12.78 0.40 14.04
CA ASP A 231 -12.46 -0.68 14.99
C ASP A 231 -12.14 -2.08 14.44
N LYS A 232 -10.86 -2.50 14.53
CA LYS A 232 -10.33 -3.87 14.72
C LYS A 232 -11.14 -5.06 14.14
N ARG A 233 -11.77 -4.92 12.97
CA ARG A 233 -12.47 -6.02 12.29
C ARG A 233 -11.46 -6.76 11.43
N TYR A 234 -11.15 -8.01 11.79
CA TYR A 234 -10.37 -8.87 10.90
C TYR A 234 -11.23 -9.20 9.69
N LYS A 235 -10.80 -8.74 8.50
CA LYS A 235 -11.45 -9.04 7.24
C LYS A 235 -10.59 -10.01 6.43
N THR A 236 -11.22 -11.04 5.87
CA THR A 236 -10.60 -11.98 4.93
C THR A 236 -11.46 -11.99 3.68
N ARG A 237 -10.84 -11.90 2.51
CA ARG A 237 -11.53 -11.92 1.23
C ARG A 237 -11.13 -13.15 0.44
N ILE A 238 -12.10 -13.87 -0.11
CA ILE A 238 -11.87 -15.10 -0.87
C ILE A 238 -12.62 -15.02 -2.20
N GLY A 239 -11.91 -15.25 -3.31
CA GLY A 239 -12.52 -15.35 -4.64
C GLY A 239 -13.17 -16.72 -4.87
N SER A 240 -14.27 -16.75 -5.61
CA SER A 240 -14.98 -17.98 -5.98
C SER A 240 -15.39 -17.97 -7.44
N LYS A 241 -15.20 -19.10 -8.12
CA LYS A 241 -15.69 -19.35 -9.49
C LYS A 241 -17.07 -20.01 -9.51
N ASN A 242 -17.93 -19.64 -8.55
CA ASN A 242 -19.29 -20.17 -8.44
C ASN A 242 -20.28 -19.01 -8.49
N THR A 243 -21.54 -19.32 -8.76
CA THR A 243 -22.63 -18.34 -8.64
C THR A 243 -22.78 -17.86 -7.19
N ALA A 244 -23.34 -16.67 -6.96
CA ALA A 244 -23.57 -16.16 -5.60
C ALA A 244 -24.38 -17.16 -4.74
N GLN A 245 -25.34 -17.86 -5.34
CA GLN A 245 -26.16 -18.86 -4.65
C GLN A 245 -25.38 -20.11 -4.24
N GLU A 246 -24.52 -20.64 -5.10
CA GLU A 246 -23.64 -21.77 -4.79
C GLU A 246 -22.62 -21.41 -3.73
N THR A 247 -22.07 -20.19 -3.81
CA THR A 247 -21.13 -19.67 -2.82
C THR A 247 -21.77 -19.56 -1.44
N ILE A 248 -23.02 -19.10 -1.33
CA ILE A 248 -23.77 -19.09 -0.07
C ILE A 248 -23.93 -20.51 0.49
N LYS A 249 -24.26 -21.50 -0.35
CA LYS A 249 -24.35 -22.91 0.08
C LYS A 249 -23.00 -23.43 0.60
N LYS A 250 -21.89 -23.06 -0.05
CA LYS A 250 -20.54 -23.42 0.40
C LYS A 250 -20.16 -22.74 1.73
N ILE A 251 -20.60 -21.50 1.95
CA ILE A 251 -20.46 -20.81 3.25
C ILE A 251 -21.23 -21.56 4.35
N GLU A 252 -22.46 -22.00 4.08
CA GLU A 252 -23.25 -22.79 5.03
C GLU A 252 -22.62 -24.14 5.36
N ALA A 253 -22.05 -24.81 4.35
CA ALA A 253 -21.34 -26.06 4.53
C ALA A 253 -20.05 -25.87 5.36
N ALA A 254 -19.26 -24.83 5.06
CA ALA A 254 -18.05 -24.48 5.81
C ALA A 254 -18.38 -24.17 7.28
N ALA A 255 -19.42 -23.36 7.52
CA ALA A 255 -19.86 -23.02 8.87
C ALA A 255 -20.33 -24.27 9.63
N THR A 256 -21.07 -25.16 8.97
CA THR A 256 -21.54 -26.41 9.60
C THR A 256 -20.37 -27.32 9.99
N TYR A 257 -19.32 -27.40 9.17
CA TYR A 257 -18.12 -28.18 9.45
C TYR A 257 -17.41 -27.73 10.74
N VAL A 258 -17.34 -26.41 10.98
CA VAL A 258 -16.77 -25.84 12.20
C VAL A 258 -17.80 -25.65 13.34
N SER A 259 -18.93 -26.35 13.30
CA SER A 259 -20.00 -26.29 14.30
C SER A 259 -20.64 -24.90 14.51
N LEU A 260 -20.57 -24.03 13.50
CA LEU A 260 -21.26 -22.74 13.45
C LEU A 260 -22.63 -22.88 12.76
N SER A 261 -23.51 -21.93 13.05
CA SER A 261 -24.81 -21.73 12.41
C SER A 261 -24.78 -20.47 11.54
N VAL A 262 -25.54 -20.48 10.45
CA VAL A 262 -25.62 -19.37 9.50
C VAL A 262 -27.05 -18.84 9.47
N GLU A 263 -27.19 -17.54 9.68
CA GLU A 263 -28.43 -16.80 9.50
C GLU A 263 -28.29 -15.95 8.23
N ARG A 264 -29.16 -16.18 7.25
CA ARG A 264 -29.18 -15.38 6.02
C ARG A 264 -29.81 -14.03 6.29
N ILE A 265 -29.10 -12.98 5.92
CA ILE A 265 -29.59 -11.60 5.89
C ILE A 265 -29.99 -11.28 4.43
N LYS A 266 -30.56 -10.10 4.19
CA LYS A 266 -30.85 -9.58 2.85
C LYS A 266 -29.55 -9.37 2.04
N HIS A 267 -29.66 -9.44 0.71
CA HIS A 267 -28.60 -9.11 -0.27
C HIS A 267 -27.32 -9.96 -0.16
N PHE A 268 -27.44 -11.29 -0.14
CA PHE A 268 -26.29 -12.22 -0.11
C PHE A 268 -25.31 -12.02 1.06
N LYS A 269 -25.80 -11.40 2.12
CA LYS A 269 -25.10 -11.25 3.39
C LYS A 269 -25.56 -12.34 4.35
N VAL A 270 -24.63 -12.90 5.10
CA VAL A 270 -24.90 -13.92 6.11
C VAL A 270 -24.20 -13.57 7.42
N LYS A 271 -24.85 -13.91 8.52
CA LYS A 271 -24.31 -13.81 9.87
C LYS A 271 -24.04 -15.21 10.38
N ILE A 272 -22.88 -15.41 10.98
CA ILE A 272 -22.40 -16.73 11.38
C ILE A 272 -22.11 -16.68 12.88
N GLN A 273 -22.71 -17.61 13.63
CA GLN A 273 -22.69 -17.66 15.10
C GLN A 273 -22.67 -19.11 15.63
N PRO A 274 -22.14 -19.38 16.83
CA PRO A 274 -22.12 -20.73 17.43
C PRO A 274 -23.52 -21.34 17.63
N LYS A 275 -23.63 -22.67 17.48
CA LYS A 275 -24.90 -23.41 17.69
C LYS A 275 -25.34 -23.51 19.15
N GLU A 276 -24.40 -23.47 20.10
CA GLU A 276 -24.68 -23.48 21.55
C GLU A 276 -24.19 -22.19 22.20
N ILE A 277 -25.11 -21.41 22.79
CA ILE A 277 -24.77 -20.21 23.56
C ILE A 277 -24.29 -20.65 24.95
N ARG A 278 -22.99 -20.88 25.11
CA ARG A 278 -22.36 -21.10 26.42
C ARG A 278 -21.91 -19.74 26.97
N SER A 279 -22.72 -19.13 27.84
CA SER A 279 -22.49 -17.84 28.52
C SER A 279 -22.91 -16.56 27.76
N ARG A 280 -23.41 -15.58 28.53
CA ARG A 280 -23.86 -14.24 28.09
C ARG A 280 -22.72 -13.31 27.63
N SER A 281 -21.45 -13.75 27.59
CA SER A 281 -20.29 -12.86 27.40
C SER A 281 -19.32 -13.20 26.26
N SER A 282 -19.63 -14.11 25.33
CA SER A 282 -18.83 -14.27 24.11
C SER A 282 -19.75 -14.31 22.89
N TYR A 283 -19.93 -13.15 22.26
CA TYR A 283 -20.52 -13.06 20.93
C TYR A 283 -19.43 -13.40 19.91
N ASP A 284 -19.27 -14.67 19.53
CA ASP A 284 -18.52 -15.00 18.31
C ASP A 284 -19.39 -14.57 17.13
N LEU A 285 -19.14 -13.38 16.60
CA LEU A 285 -19.96 -12.80 15.55
C LEU A 285 -19.12 -12.57 14.30
N LEU A 286 -19.21 -13.53 13.38
CA LEU A 286 -18.69 -13.42 12.03
C LEU A 286 -19.82 -12.98 11.11
N SER A 287 -19.49 -12.23 10.07
CA SER A 287 -20.38 -12.01 8.93
C SER A 287 -19.64 -12.24 7.64
N ALA A 288 -20.32 -12.81 6.66
CA ALA A 288 -19.82 -12.96 5.31
C ALA A 288 -20.77 -12.28 4.33
N GLU A 289 -20.23 -11.57 3.35
CA GLU A 289 -20.97 -10.91 2.29
C GLU A 289 -20.46 -11.40 0.94
N VAL A 290 -21.37 -11.88 0.10
CA VAL A 290 -21.03 -12.38 -1.25
C VAL A 290 -21.35 -11.30 -2.25
N ILE A 291 -20.31 -10.83 -2.93
CA ILE A 291 -20.38 -9.75 -3.90
C ILE A 291 -20.17 -10.33 -5.29
N GLU A 292 -21.14 -10.16 -6.17
CA GLU A 292 -21.10 -10.70 -7.53
C GLU A 292 -20.15 -9.86 -8.40
N VAL A 293 -19.26 -10.55 -9.13
CA VAL A 293 -18.35 -9.92 -10.11
C VAL A 293 -18.82 -10.24 -11.52
N THR A 294 -19.20 -11.49 -11.76
CA THR A 294 -19.86 -11.99 -12.98
C THR A 294 -20.87 -13.06 -12.57
N PRO A 295 -21.79 -13.51 -13.45
CA PRO A 295 -22.76 -14.54 -13.10
C PRO A 295 -22.16 -15.83 -12.51
N THR A 296 -20.89 -16.14 -12.83
CA THR A 296 -20.17 -17.34 -12.36
C THR A 296 -18.95 -17.02 -11.51
N ASN A 297 -18.72 -15.76 -11.11
CA ASN A 297 -17.61 -15.40 -10.23
C ASN A 297 -18.05 -14.39 -9.17
N CYS A 298 -17.69 -14.63 -7.92
CA CYS A 298 -17.98 -13.74 -6.82
C CYS A 298 -16.80 -13.60 -5.86
N VAL A 299 -16.79 -12.52 -5.09
CA VAL A 299 -15.86 -12.27 -3.99
C VAL A 299 -16.63 -12.39 -2.68
N ILE A 300 -16.05 -13.08 -1.70
CA ILE A 300 -16.63 -13.25 -0.38
C ILE A 300 -15.82 -12.39 0.58
N GLU A 301 -16.45 -11.42 1.23
CA GLU A 301 -15.84 -10.66 2.32
C GLU A 301 -16.29 -11.22 3.67
N ILE A 302 -15.36 -11.70 4.49
CA ILE A 302 -15.60 -12.31 5.79
C ILE A 302 -15.04 -11.38 6.87
N SER A 303 -15.91 -10.78 7.68
CA SER A 303 -15.52 -9.90 8.77
C SER A 303 -15.78 -10.54 10.13
N LYS A 304 -14.79 -10.45 11.02
CA LYS A 304 -14.89 -10.82 12.44
C LYS A 304 -15.13 -9.58 13.28
N SER A 305 -16.26 -9.52 13.97
CA SER A 305 -16.60 -8.41 14.86
C SER A 305 -16.29 -8.69 16.34
N ALA A 306 -16.31 -9.97 16.76
CA ALA A 306 -15.91 -10.43 18.09
C ALA A 306 -15.61 -11.95 18.07
N GLY A 307 -14.95 -12.48 19.10
CA GLY A 307 -14.68 -13.91 19.25
C GLY A 307 -13.22 -14.37 19.12
N GLU A 308 -12.99 -15.68 19.18
CA GLU A 308 -11.65 -16.29 19.07
C GLU A 308 -11.09 -16.26 17.63
N LEU A 309 -9.81 -15.89 17.47
CA LEU A 309 -9.16 -15.83 16.15
C LEU A 309 -9.01 -17.22 15.51
N ARG A 310 -8.86 -18.26 16.32
CA ARG A 310 -8.67 -19.65 15.84
C ARG A 310 -9.88 -20.15 15.06
N LEU A 311 -11.08 -19.93 15.59
CA LEU A 311 -12.35 -20.35 15.00
C LEU A 311 -12.62 -19.63 13.67
N TYR A 312 -12.21 -18.36 13.58
CA TYR A 312 -12.21 -17.58 12.34
C TYR A 312 -11.26 -18.17 11.28
N MET A 313 -10.03 -18.52 11.67
CA MET A 313 -9.05 -19.11 10.74
C MET A 313 -9.51 -20.49 10.25
N GLU A 314 -10.03 -21.34 11.14
CA GLU A 314 -10.57 -22.66 10.80
C GLU A 314 -11.77 -22.55 9.83
N PHE A 315 -12.67 -21.58 10.06
CA PHE A 315 -13.77 -21.29 9.13
C PHE A 315 -13.26 -20.84 7.75
N CYS A 316 -12.33 -19.88 7.70
CA CYS A 316 -11.78 -19.37 6.43
C CYS A 316 -11.04 -20.47 5.65
N GLN A 317 -10.33 -21.37 6.35
CA GLN A 317 -9.64 -22.51 5.74
C GLN A 317 -10.63 -23.54 5.18
N SER A 318 -11.67 -23.88 5.95
CA SER A 318 -12.74 -24.78 5.50
C SER A 318 -13.45 -24.23 4.26
N LEU A 319 -13.81 -22.95 4.28
CA LEU A 319 -14.45 -22.28 3.16
C LEU A 319 -13.53 -22.24 1.92
N SER A 320 -12.26 -21.89 2.09
CA SER A 320 -11.28 -21.90 0.98
C SER A 320 -11.21 -23.26 0.31
N SER A 321 -11.19 -24.36 1.08
CA SER A 321 -11.16 -25.72 0.55
C SER A 321 -12.42 -26.08 -0.24
N LEU A 322 -13.60 -25.62 0.17
CA LEU A 322 -14.86 -25.88 -0.53
C LEU A 322 -15.01 -25.05 -1.81
N LEU A 323 -14.36 -23.89 -1.87
CA LEU A 323 -14.37 -23.02 -3.05
C LEU A 323 -13.40 -23.50 -4.13
N THR A 324 -12.31 -24.19 -3.74
CA THR A 324 -11.30 -24.76 -4.66
C THR A 324 -11.60 -26.19 -5.10
N ALA A 325 -12.48 -26.93 -4.42
CA ALA A 325 -12.92 -28.24 -4.86
C ALA A 325 -13.69 -28.14 -6.19
N GLU A 326 -13.08 -28.62 -7.28
CA GLU A 326 -13.72 -28.74 -8.58
C GLU A 326 -14.87 -29.76 -8.48
N VAL A 327 -16.02 -29.40 -9.05
CA VAL A 327 -17.16 -30.33 -9.20
C VAL A 327 -16.69 -31.43 -10.17
N SER A 328 -16.54 -32.64 -9.65
CA SER A 328 -16.25 -33.85 -10.43
C SER A 328 -17.43 -34.24 -11.30
#